data_AF-A0A7W5XW58-F1
#
_entry.id   AF-A0A7W5XW58-F1
#
_cell.length_a   1.000
_cell.length_b   1.000
_cell.length_c   1.000
_cell.angle_alpha   90.00
_cell.angle_beta   90.00
_cell.angle_gamma   90.00
#
_symmetry.space_group_name_H-M   'P 1'
#
loop_
_entity.id
_entity.type
_entity.pdbx_description
1 polymer ?
#
loop_
_entity_poly.entity_id
_entity_poly.type
_entity_poly.pdbx_seq_one_letter_code
_entity_poly.pdbx_strand_id
1 'polypeptide(L)'
;MTTTLESPTAASLLAWYDRHHRDLPWRVSPPMAARGVKPDPYRVWLSEVMLQQTTVPAVKSYFAKFLARWPTVDDLAAAANEDVMAAWAGLGYYARARNLKKCAEAVAADHGGRFPDTEEGLRALPGIGDYTSAAVAAIAFNRQAAVMDGNVERVISRLYAISAPLPGAKPLMKQKVALLTPADRPGDFAQAMMDLGATICTPKRPVCSLCPFNGACQALATHDPEQFPVKAAKKEKPMRQGAAFVAVNDEGEIFLRRRIESGLLGGMTEVPTTGWTARIDGETGIEAAPFPADWQPAGMVTHVFTHFELRLSIWRAKSVSQNENHDGWWAPVTNLEDQALPTVMKKAIAQAIPNAFAKMRLG
;
A
#
# COMPACT_ATOMS: atom_id res chain seq x y z
N MET A 1 3.92 41.27 -20.40
CA MET A 1 3.60 40.42 -21.57
C MET A 1 2.72 39.29 -21.07
N THR A 2 1.47 39.23 -21.48
CA THR A 2 0.55 38.16 -21.11
C THR A 2 0.94 36.93 -21.92
N THR A 3 1.73 36.04 -21.35
CA THR A 3 2.10 34.78 -22.00
C THR A 3 0.84 33.93 -22.08
N THR A 4 0.27 33.77 -23.28
CA THR A 4 -0.88 32.90 -23.49
C THR A 4 -0.45 31.46 -23.23
N LEU A 5 -1.04 30.82 -22.22
CA LEU A 5 -0.74 29.41 -21.93
C LEU A 5 -1.23 28.52 -23.06
N GLU A 6 -0.43 27.51 -23.39
CA GLU A 6 -0.86 26.45 -24.30
C GLU A 6 -1.90 25.55 -23.63
N SER A 7 -2.72 24.88 -24.44
CA SER A 7 -3.59 23.81 -23.94
C SER A 7 -2.76 22.54 -23.75
N PRO A 8 -2.83 21.85 -22.60
CA PRO A 8 -2.15 20.57 -22.44
C PRO A 8 -2.80 19.52 -23.35
N THR A 9 -1.98 18.69 -23.98
CA THR A 9 -2.46 17.65 -24.90
C THR A 9 -1.91 16.28 -24.51
N ALA A 10 -2.70 15.23 -24.73
CA ALA A 10 -2.20 13.85 -24.58
C ALA A 10 -0.98 13.58 -25.49
N ALA A 11 -0.97 14.18 -26.68
CA ALA A 11 0.09 14.01 -27.66
C ALA A 11 1.47 14.45 -27.14
N SER A 12 1.57 15.59 -26.44
CA SER A 12 2.86 16.05 -25.91
C SER A 12 3.39 15.10 -24.83
N LEU A 13 2.51 14.58 -23.97
CA LEU A 13 2.87 13.62 -22.95
C LEU A 13 3.26 12.26 -23.53
N LEU A 14 2.50 11.74 -24.50
CA LEU A 14 2.81 10.47 -25.17
C LEU A 14 4.14 10.54 -25.93
N ALA A 15 4.41 11.65 -26.63
CA ALA A 15 5.68 11.87 -27.32
C ALA A 15 6.89 11.93 -26.37
N TRP A 16 6.68 12.39 -25.14
CA TRP A 16 7.67 12.31 -24.06
C TRP A 16 7.82 10.86 -23.57
N TYR A 17 6.71 10.16 -23.33
CA TYR A 17 6.71 8.78 -22.86
C TYR A 17 7.39 7.81 -23.83
N ASP A 18 7.17 7.99 -25.14
CA ASP A 18 7.82 7.17 -26.17
C ASP A 18 9.35 7.20 -26.08
N ARG A 19 9.92 8.32 -25.60
CA ARG A 19 11.36 8.53 -25.44
C ARG A 19 11.88 8.24 -24.04
N HIS A 20 11.04 8.40 -23.00
CA HIS A 20 11.46 8.46 -21.61
C HIS A 20 10.75 7.47 -20.67
N HIS A 21 9.91 6.57 -21.19
CA HIS A 21 9.27 5.53 -20.40
C HIS A 21 10.28 4.73 -19.57
N ARG A 22 9.85 4.30 -18.39
CA ARG A 22 10.67 3.39 -17.57
C ARG A 22 10.48 1.94 -18.00
N ASP A 23 11.60 1.23 -18.15
CA ASP A 23 11.62 -0.22 -18.34
C ASP A 23 11.34 -0.94 -17.01
N LEU A 24 10.16 -1.54 -16.91
CA LEU A 24 9.69 -2.28 -15.74
C LEU A 24 9.17 -3.67 -16.15
N PRO A 25 9.42 -4.74 -15.36
CA PRO A 25 9.10 -6.13 -15.74
C PRO A 25 7.61 -6.43 -16.03
N TRP A 26 6.71 -5.59 -15.53
CA TRP A 26 5.27 -5.70 -15.70
C TRP A 26 4.70 -4.80 -16.81
N ARG A 27 5.55 -3.97 -17.45
CA ARG A 27 5.12 -3.09 -18.53
C ARG A 27 5.45 -3.68 -19.89
N VAL A 28 4.56 -3.41 -20.83
CA VAL A 28 4.87 -3.45 -22.26
C VAL A 28 5.30 -2.05 -22.64
N SER A 29 6.54 -1.89 -23.07
CA SER A 29 7.05 -0.59 -23.50
C SER A 29 6.48 -0.19 -24.87
N PRO A 30 6.49 1.10 -25.26
CA PRO A 30 6.06 1.53 -26.59
C PRO A 30 6.74 0.76 -27.73
N PRO A 31 8.07 0.48 -27.71
CA PRO A 31 8.71 -0.39 -28.71
C PRO A 31 8.23 -1.85 -28.71
N MET A 32 7.77 -2.38 -27.57
CA MET A 32 7.16 -3.72 -27.51
C MET A 32 5.75 -3.69 -28.08
N ALA A 33 4.94 -2.69 -27.74
CA ALA A 33 3.59 -2.50 -28.26
C ALA A 33 3.60 -2.31 -29.78
N ALA A 34 4.55 -1.53 -30.33
CA ALA A 34 4.74 -1.35 -31.77
C ALA A 34 5.05 -2.68 -32.52
N ARG A 35 5.57 -3.69 -31.80
CA ARG A 35 5.80 -5.05 -32.33
C ARG A 35 4.61 -6.00 -32.10
N GLY A 36 3.48 -5.48 -31.62
CA GLY A 36 2.27 -6.26 -31.37
C GLY A 36 2.24 -6.99 -30.03
N VAL A 37 3.21 -6.76 -29.14
CA VAL A 37 3.17 -7.33 -27.78
C VAL A 37 2.04 -6.65 -27.02
N LYS A 38 1.14 -7.45 -26.43
CA LYS A 38 0.03 -6.95 -25.62
C LYS A 38 0.34 -7.10 -24.13
N PRO A 39 -0.09 -6.16 -23.28
CA PRO A 39 0.01 -6.33 -21.84
C PRO A 39 -0.86 -7.50 -21.39
N ASP A 40 -0.33 -8.28 -20.45
CA ASP A 40 -1.07 -9.37 -19.82
C ASP A 40 -1.83 -8.83 -18.59
N PRO A 41 -3.18 -8.93 -18.56
CA PRO A 41 -3.98 -8.45 -17.43
C PRO A 41 -3.55 -9.02 -16.08
N TYR A 42 -3.15 -10.29 -16.00
CA TYR A 42 -2.71 -10.91 -14.76
C TYR A 42 -1.44 -10.23 -14.23
N ARG A 43 -0.46 -10.01 -15.12
CA ARG A 43 0.81 -9.35 -14.79
C ARG A 43 0.61 -7.89 -14.40
N VAL A 44 -0.23 -7.16 -15.13
CA VAL A 44 -0.56 -5.77 -14.83
C VAL A 44 -1.21 -5.68 -13.45
N TRP A 45 -2.30 -6.43 -13.22
CA TRP A 45 -3.01 -6.44 -11.95
C TRP A 45 -2.11 -6.83 -10.77
N LEU A 46 -1.32 -7.91 -10.90
CA LEU A 46 -0.39 -8.35 -9.87
C LEU A 46 0.60 -7.24 -9.47
N SER A 47 1.15 -6.53 -10.46
CA SER A 47 2.07 -5.42 -10.21
C SER A 47 1.38 -4.24 -9.50
N GLU A 48 0.15 -3.91 -9.90
CA GLU A 48 -0.64 -2.83 -9.30
C GLU A 48 -0.94 -3.14 -7.82
N VAL A 49 -1.30 -4.38 -7.48
CA VAL A 49 -1.51 -4.78 -6.08
C VAL A 49 -0.19 -4.70 -5.28
N MET A 50 0.93 -5.17 -5.86
CA MET A 50 2.24 -5.11 -5.21
C MET A 50 2.71 -3.67 -4.98
N LEU A 51 2.47 -2.75 -5.91
CA LEU A 51 2.90 -1.35 -5.83
C LEU A 51 2.12 -0.50 -4.82
N GLN A 52 1.00 -0.99 -4.31
CA GLN A 52 0.26 -0.29 -3.24
C GLN A 52 1.15 -0.10 -2.01
N GLN A 53 1.50 1.15 -1.70
CA GLN A 53 2.36 1.52 -0.56
C GLN A 53 3.72 0.80 -0.55
N THR A 54 4.22 0.36 -1.71
CA THR A 54 5.50 -0.34 -1.85
C THR A 54 6.32 0.31 -2.97
N THR A 55 7.64 0.34 -2.84
CA THR A 55 8.49 0.99 -3.84
C THR A 55 8.77 0.08 -5.04
N VAL A 56 8.97 0.68 -6.22
CA VAL A 56 9.29 -0.06 -7.46
C VAL A 56 10.49 -1.01 -7.30
N PRO A 57 11.63 -0.61 -6.68
CA PRO A 57 12.76 -1.52 -6.50
C PRO A 57 12.42 -2.76 -5.67
N ALA A 58 11.64 -2.60 -4.60
CA ALA A 58 11.21 -3.73 -3.77
C ALA A 58 10.35 -4.70 -4.59
N VAL A 59 9.36 -4.18 -5.34
CA VAL A 59 8.41 -4.99 -6.11
C VAL A 59 9.08 -5.82 -7.21
N LYS A 60 10.14 -5.32 -7.87
CA LYS A 60 10.81 -6.04 -8.98
C LYS A 60 11.17 -7.49 -8.64
N SER A 61 11.76 -7.70 -7.46
CA SER A 61 12.21 -9.04 -7.04
C SER A 61 11.05 -9.98 -6.70
N TYR A 62 10.02 -9.47 -6.02
CA TYR A 62 8.84 -10.25 -5.67
C TYR A 62 8.01 -10.60 -6.89
N PHE A 63 7.81 -9.63 -7.81
CA PHE A 63 7.08 -9.85 -9.05
C PHE A 63 7.67 -11.00 -9.87
N ALA A 64 9.00 -11.03 -10.02
CA ALA A 64 9.68 -12.12 -10.73
C ALA A 64 9.51 -13.47 -10.02
N LYS A 65 9.63 -13.54 -8.69
CA LYS A 65 9.44 -14.77 -7.91
C LYS A 65 7.99 -15.28 -7.99
N PHE A 66 7.02 -14.38 -7.92
CA PHE A 66 5.60 -14.73 -8.03
C PHE A 66 5.30 -15.34 -9.39
N LEU A 67 5.71 -14.69 -10.49
CA LEU A 67 5.47 -15.21 -11.83
C LEU A 67 6.23 -16.50 -12.15
N ALA A 68 7.39 -16.73 -11.51
CA ALA A 68 8.09 -18.00 -11.65
C ALA A 68 7.34 -19.16 -10.97
N ARG A 69 6.63 -18.89 -9.87
CA ARG A 69 5.88 -19.91 -9.11
C ARG A 69 4.45 -20.08 -9.61
N TRP A 70 3.81 -18.98 -10.00
CA TRP A 70 2.44 -18.92 -10.50
C TRP A 70 2.42 -18.09 -11.79
N PRO A 71 2.74 -18.72 -12.94
CA PRO A 71 2.80 -18.01 -14.22
C PRO A 71 1.46 -17.43 -14.67
N THR A 72 0.34 -18.05 -14.29
CA THR A 72 -1.02 -17.62 -14.64
C THR A 72 -1.87 -17.30 -13.41
N VAL A 73 -3.01 -16.63 -13.64
CA VAL A 73 -4.00 -16.39 -12.58
C VAL A 73 -4.58 -17.70 -12.03
N ASP A 74 -4.73 -18.73 -12.86
CA ASP A 74 -5.24 -20.04 -12.45
C ASP A 74 -4.23 -20.76 -11.55
N ASP A 75 -2.93 -20.66 -11.84
CA ASP A 75 -1.88 -21.20 -10.97
C ASP A 75 -1.90 -20.52 -9.59
N LEU A 76 -2.06 -19.19 -9.58
CA LEU A 76 -2.17 -18.44 -8.33
C LEU A 76 -3.46 -18.78 -7.57
N ALA A 77 -4.56 -19.00 -8.29
CA ALA A 77 -5.85 -19.40 -7.73
C ALA A 77 -5.79 -20.81 -7.12
N ALA A 78 -5.07 -21.74 -7.73
CA ALA A 78 -4.90 -23.12 -7.23
C ALA A 78 -3.91 -23.23 -6.05
N ALA A 79 -3.08 -22.22 -5.83
CA ALA A 79 -2.07 -22.22 -4.76
C ALA A 79 -2.69 -22.32 -3.36
N ALA A 80 -1.98 -22.96 -2.42
CA ALA A 80 -2.33 -22.90 -1.01
C ALA A 80 -2.20 -21.47 -0.46
N ASN A 81 -3.08 -21.09 0.46
CA ASN A 81 -3.06 -19.74 1.05
C ASN A 81 -1.72 -19.45 1.76
N GLU A 82 -1.20 -20.45 2.46
CA GLU A 82 0.05 -20.41 3.21
C GLU A 82 1.23 -20.10 2.28
N ASP A 83 1.26 -20.72 1.10
CA ASP A 83 2.30 -20.51 0.10
C ASP A 83 2.30 -19.08 -0.44
N VAL A 84 1.11 -18.53 -0.72
CA VAL A 84 0.96 -17.14 -1.19
C VAL A 84 1.37 -16.16 -0.09
N MET A 85 0.98 -16.40 1.17
CA MET A 85 1.39 -15.55 2.30
C MET A 85 2.91 -15.61 2.51
N ALA A 86 3.52 -16.79 2.42
CA ALA A 86 4.95 -16.98 2.54
C ALA A 86 5.72 -16.25 1.43
N ALA A 87 5.25 -16.35 0.18
CA ALA A 87 5.85 -15.63 -0.94
C ALA A 87 5.71 -14.10 -0.81
N TRP A 88 4.64 -13.62 -0.18
CA TRP A 88 4.40 -12.19 0.07
C TRP A 88 5.16 -11.65 1.30
N ALA A 89 5.72 -12.51 2.13
CA ALA A 89 6.39 -12.12 3.36
C ALA A 89 7.50 -11.09 3.08
N GLY A 90 7.44 -9.95 3.76
CA GLY A 90 8.37 -8.83 3.56
C GLY A 90 7.86 -7.69 2.66
N LEU A 91 6.82 -7.89 1.84
CA LEU A 91 6.19 -6.78 1.08
C LEU A 91 5.29 -5.89 1.93
N GLY A 92 4.91 -6.35 3.12
CA GLY A 92 4.04 -5.62 4.05
C GLY A 92 2.56 -5.62 3.62
N TYR A 93 1.71 -5.20 4.55
CA TYR A 93 0.25 -5.11 4.39
C TYR A 93 -0.39 -6.40 3.84
N TYR A 94 -0.32 -7.49 4.62
CA TYR A 94 -0.78 -8.84 4.26
C TYR A 94 -2.24 -8.96 3.83
N ALA A 95 -3.10 -8.01 4.19
CA ALA A 95 -4.46 -7.93 3.65
C ALA A 95 -4.47 -7.86 2.10
N ARG A 96 -3.45 -7.24 1.48
CA ARG A 96 -3.27 -7.24 0.03
C ARG A 96 -3.04 -8.64 -0.52
N ALA A 97 -2.19 -9.45 0.11
CA ALA A 97 -1.95 -10.82 -0.30
C ALA A 97 -3.22 -11.68 -0.21
N ARG A 98 -3.97 -11.54 0.89
CA ARG A 98 -5.24 -12.27 1.08
C ARG A 98 -6.27 -11.88 0.02
N ASN A 99 -6.42 -10.59 -0.25
CA ASN A 99 -7.34 -10.11 -1.29
C ASN A 99 -6.86 -10.48 -2.70
N LEU A 100 -5.55 -10.46 -2.95
CA LEU A 100 -4.95 -10.94 -4.20
C LEU A 100 -5.36 -12.40 -4.46
N LYS A 101 -5.22 -13.27 -3.46
CA LYS A 101 -5.61 -14.68 -3.59
C LYS A 101 -7.09 -14.85 -3.85
N LYS A 102 -7.95 -14.20 -3.05
CA LYS A 102 -9.42 -14.21 -3.25
C LYS A 102 -9.83 -13.71 -4.64
N CYS A 103 -9.15 -12.68 -5.15
CA CYS A 103 -9.40 -12.16 -6.49
C CYS A 103 -8.98 -13.15 -7.57
N ALA A 104 -7.83 -13.81 -7.42
CA ALA A 104 -7.38 -14.82 -8.37
C ALA A 104 -8.38 -15.99 -8.42
N GLU A 105 -8.85 -16.46 -7.26
CA GLU A 105 -9.90 -17.48 -7.14
C GLU A 105 -11.19 -17.06 -7.84
N ALA A 106 -11.67 -15.83 -7.62
CA ALA A 106 -12.86 -15.30 -8.29
C ALA A 106 -12.68 -15.21 -9.82
N VAL A 107 -11.50 -14.78 -10.30
CA VAL A 107 -11.22 -14.73 -11.75
C VAL A 107 -11.19 -16.13 -12.36
N ALA A 108 -10.59 -17.10 -11.68
CA ALA A 108 -10.54 -18.49 -12.14
C ALA A 108 -11.94 -19.12 -12.17
N ALA A 109 -12.69 -18.99 -11.07
CA ALA A 109 -14.00 -19.64 -10.90
C ALA A 109 -15.13 -18.96 -11.69
N ASP A 110 -15.25 -17.63 -11.59
CA ASP A 110 -16.41 -16.88 -12.08
C ASP A 110 -16.20 -16.31 -13.48
N HIS A 111 -14.94 -16.18 -13.92
CA HIS A 111 -14.57 -15.58 -15.21
C HIS A 111 -13.69 -16.47 -16.10
N GLY A 112 -13.52 -17.76 -15.76
CA GLY A 112 -12.80 -18.73 -16.57
C GLY A 112 -11.33 -18.34 -16.81
N GLY A 113 -10.67 -17.83 -15.77
CA GLY A 113 -9.25 -17.44 -15.82
C GLY A 113 -8.98 -16.13 -16.55
N ARG A 114 -10.03 -15.37 -16.91
CA ARG A 114 -9.91 -14.12 -17.69
C ARG A 114 -10.43 -12.93 -16.90
N PHE A 115 -9.59 -11.92 -16.72
CA PHE A 115 -10.03 -10.66 -16.12
C PHE A 115 -11.10 -9.99 -17.00
N PRO A 116 -12.18 -9.45 -16.40
CA PRO A 116 -13.09 -8.55 -17.09
C PRO A 116 -12.34 -7.36 -17.68
N ASP A 117 -12.78 -6.88 -18.84
CA ASP A 117 -12.12 -5.80 -19.56
C ASP A 117 -12.80 -4.42 -19.38
N THR A 118 -13.77 -4.33 -18.47
CA THR A 118 -14.49 -3.11 -18.10
C THR A 118 -14.12 -2.66 -16.68
N GLU A 119 -14.19 -1.36 -16.41
CA GLU A 119 -13.94 -0.84 -15.07
C GLU A 119 -14.93 -1.41 -14.05
N GLU A 120 -16.21 -1.55 -14.42
CA GLU A 120 -17.26 -2.10 -13.57
C GLU A 120 -16.99 -3.57 -13.23
N GLY A 121 -16.64 -4.38 -14.23
CA GLY A 121 -16.33 -5.79 -14.03
C GLY A 121 -15.09 -5.98 -13.16
N LEU A 122 -14.03 -5.18 -13.40
CA LEU A 122 -12.83 -5.22 -12.57
C LEU A 122 -13.10 -4.80 -11.13
N ARG A 123 -13.89 -3.75 -10.91
CA ARG A 123 -14.25 -3.24 -9.56
C ARG A 123 -15.09 -4.23 -8.75
N ALA A 124 -15.83 -5.12 -9.42
CA ALA A 124 -16.61 -6.16 -8.74
C ALA A 124 -15.72 -7.26 -8.11
N LEU A 125 -14.47 -7.39 -8.55
CA LEU A 125 -13.55 -8.40 -8.04
C LEU A 125 -13.02 -8.05 -6.63
N PRO A 126 -12.80 -9.07 -5.76
CA PRO A 126 -12.29 -8.86 -4.41
C PRO A 126 -10.99 -8.03 -4.37
N GLY A 127 -10.98 -6.96 -3.59
CA GLY A 127 -9.78 -6.14 -3.37
C GLY A 127 -9.37 -5.22 -4.53
N ILE A 128 -10.14 -5.17 -5.61
CA ILE A 128 -9.95 -4.18 -6.69
C ILE A 128 -10.82 -2.95 -6.38
N GLY A 129 -10.17 -1.84 -6.03
CA GLY A 129 -10.82 -0.53 -5.86
C GLY A 129 -10.78 0.33 -7.13
N ASP A 130 -11.35 1.53 -7.04
CA ASP A 130 -11.49 2.48 -8.17
C ASP A 130 -10.19 2.76 -8.93
N TYR A 131 -9.07 2.87 -8.21
CA TYR A 131 -7.77 3.10 -8.84
C TYR A 131 -7.34 1.87 -9.66
N THR A 132 -7.32 0.69 -9.05
CA THR A 132 -6.84 -0.53 -9.70
C THR A 132 -7.75 -0.95 -10.84
N SER A 133 -9.07 -0.77 -10.73
CA SER A 133 -9.99 -1.05 -11.84
C SER A 133 -9.71 -0.16 -13.06
N ALA A 134 -9.54 1.15 -12.84
CA ALA A 134 -9.21 2.08 -13.93
C ALA A 134 -7.82 1.81 -14.51
N ALA A 135 -6.82 1.55 -13.66
CA ALA A 135 -5.46 1.26 -14.08
C ALA A 135 -5.38 -0.01 -14.94
N VAL A 136 -5.99 -1.11 -14.50
CA VAL A 136 -6.02 -2.37 -15.26
C VAL A 136 -6.83 -2.21 -16.55
N ALA A 137 -7.99 -1.55 -16.52
CA ALA A 137 -8.80 -1.28 -17.71
C ALA A 137 -8.02 -0.49 -18.77
N ALA A 138 -7.33 0.59 -18.37
CA ALA A 138 -6.52 1.40 -19.27
C ALA A 138 -5.29 0.64 -19.77
N ILE A 139 -4.51 0.05 -18.87
CA ILE A 139 -3.20 -0.51 -19.19
C ILE A 139 -3.33 -1.87 -19.89
N ALA A 140 -4.13 -2.78 -19.36
CA ALA A 140 -4.21 -4.13 -19.89
C ALA A 140 -5.17 -4.26 -21.08
N PHE A 141 -6.25 -3.49 -21.07
CA PHE A 141 -7.34 -3.62 -22.03
C PHE A 141 -7.51 -2.40 -22.94
N ASN A 142 -6.64 -1.39 -22.81
CA ASN A 142 -6.67 -0.18 -23.61
C ASN A 142 -8.03 0.54 -23.59
N ARG A 143 -8.73 0.51 -22.43
CA ARG A 143 -9.98 1.24 -22.23
C ARG A 143 -9.70 2.69 -21.83
N GLN A 144 -10.53 3.61 -22.29
CA GLN A 144 -10.41 5.03 -21.96
C GLN A 144 -10.87 5.29 -20.52
N ALA A 145 -10.01 5.01 -19.55
CA ALA A 145 -10.28 5.14 -18.12
C ALA A 145 -9.44 6.25 -17.48
N ALA A 146 -10.06 7.03 -16.58
CA ALA A 146 -9.40 8.11 -15.86
C ALA A 146 -8.64 7.58 -14.62
N VAL A 147 -7.38 7.20 -14.81
CA VAL A 147 -6.53 6.64 -13.75
C VAL A 147 -6.03 7.74 -12.81
N MET A 148 -6.32 7.61 -11.52
CA MET A 148 -6.02 8.61 -10.49
C MET A 148 -5.23 8.00 -9.32
N ASP A 149 -3.90 8.17 -9.34
CA ASP A 149 -3.03 7.92 -8.17
C ASP A 149 -2.53 9.25 -7.57
N GLY A 150 -1.74 9.18 -6.49
CA GLY A 150 -1.17 10.38 -5.87
C GLY A 150 -0.18 11.15 -6.76
N ASN A 151 0.39 10.52 -7.80
CA ASN A 151 1.24 11.19 -8.78
C ASN A 151 0.39 12.00 -9.76
N VAL A 152 -0.66 11.39 -10.32
CA VAL A 152 -1.61 12.03 -11.23
C VAL A 152 -2.35 13.16 -10.53
N GLU A 153 -2.83 12.95 -9.29
CA GLU A 153 -3.45 14.00 -8.47
C GLU A 153 -2.56 15.25 -8.39
N ARG A 154 -1.26 15.06 -8.12
CA ARG A 154 -0.30 16.15 -8.03
C ARG A 154 -0.07 16.83 -9.38
N VAL A 155 0.18 16.06 -10.45
CA VAL A 155 0.39 16.62 -11.80
C VAL A 155 -0.80 17.48 -12.21
N ILE A 156 -2.02 16.96 -12.07
CA ILE A 156 -3.25 17.63 -12.50
C ILE A 156 -3.58 18.84 -11.62
N SER A 157 -3.35 18.74 -10.31
CA SER A 157 -3.51 19.88 -9.40
C SER A 157 -2.63 21.06 -9.80
N ARG A 158 -1.40 20.80 -10.26
CA ARG A 158 -0.46 21.81 -10.73
C ARG A 158 -0.82 22.31 -12.12
N LEU A 159 -1.10 21.40 -13.04
CA LEU A 159 -1.42 21.72 -14.43
C LEU A 159 -2.58 22.72 -14.54
N TYR A 160 -3.59 22.58 -13.68
CA TYR A 160 -4.78 23.42 -13.65
C TYR A 160 -4.89 24.35 -12.43
N ALA A 161 -3.81 24.52 -11.66
CA ALA A 161 -3.77 25.33 -10.44
C ALA A 161 -5.00 25.13 -9.51
N ILE A 162 -5.38 23.87 -9.28
CA ILE A 162 -6.59 23.52 -8.51
C ILE A 162 -6.34 23.83 -7.04
N SER A 163 -6.90 24.94 -6.57
CA SER A 163 -6.72 25.46 -5.21
C SER A 163 -7.61 24.81 -4.16
N ALA A 164 -8.64 24.07 -4.59
CA ALA A 164 -9.49 23.32 -3.67
C ALA A 164 -8.65 22.28 -2.90
N PRO A 165 -8.82 22.16 -1.57
CA PRO A 165 -8.04 21.21 -0.78
C PRO A 165 -8.47 19.75 -1.03
N LEU A 166 -7.52 18.83 -0.96
CA LEU A 166 -7.81 17.39 -0.91
C LEU A 166 -8.54 17.00 0.40
N PRO A 167 -9.50 16.06 0.37
CA PRO A 167 -9.91 15.26 -0.79
C PRO A 167 -10.98 15.92 -1.69
N GLY A 168 -11.52 17.09 -1.33
CA GLY A 168 -12.62 17.74 -2.04
C GLY A 168 -12.33 18.07 -3.51
N ALA A 169 -11.05 18.24 -3.86
CA ALA A 169 -10.63 18.49 -5.25
C ALA A 169 -10.60 17.25 -6.17
N LYS A 170 -10.68 16.03 -5.62
CA LYS A 170 -10.53 14.79 -6.41
C LYS A 170 -11.54 14.65 -7.56
N PRO A 171 -12.84 14.98 -7.40
CA PRO A 171 -13.80 14.90 -8.50
C PRO A 171 -13.44 15.79 -9.69
N LEU A 172 -13.02 17.04 -9.43
CA LEU A 172 -12.57 17.96 -10.48
C LEU A 172 -11.29 17.45 -11.16
N MET A 173 -10.32 16.95 -10.38
CA MET A 173 -9.10 16.36 -10.94
C MET A 173 -9.41 15.17 -11.85
N LYS A 174 -10.30 14.26 -11.42
CA LYS A 174 -10.73 13.10 -12.22
C LYS A 174 -11.40 13.54 -13.52
N GLN A 175 -12.24 14.57 -13.48
CA GLN A 175 -12.85 15.15 -14.69
C GLN A 175 -11.79 15.68 -15.66
N LYS A 176 -10.77 16.40 -15.16
CA LYS A 176 -9.66 16.90 -16.00
C LYS A 176 -8.83 15.77 -16.60
N VAL A 177 -8.56 14.71 -15.84
CA VAL A 177 -7.88 13.51 -16.38
C VAL A 177 -8.73 12.85 -17.45
N ALA A 178 -10.03 12.65 -17.21
CA ALA A 178 -10.92 12.05 -18.19
C ALA A 178 -10.91 12.82 -19.52
N LEU A 179 -10.97 14.16 -19.47
CA LEU A 179 -10.90 15.01 -20.66
C LEU A 179 -9.56 14.95 -21.39
N LEU A 180 -8.46 14.73 -20.66
CA LEU A 180 -7.12 14.59 -21.25
C LEU A 180 -6.81 13.18 -21.73
N THR A 181 -7.51 12.17 -21.22
CA THR A 181 -7.23 10.77 -21.53
C THR A 181 -7.61 10.53 -22.99
N PRO A 182 -6.64 10.18 -23.86
CA PRO A 182 -6.92 9.98 -25.27
C PRO A 182 -7.71 8.68 -25.50
N ALA A 183 -8.46 8.63 -26.60
CA ALA A 183 -9.11 7.40 -27.04
C ALA A 183 -8.09 6.37 -27.57
N ASP A 184 -7.00 6.86 -28.17
CA ASP A 184 -5.87 6.03 -28.59
C ASP A 184 -4.77 6.02 -27.53
N ARG A 185 -4.21 4.84 -27.24
CA ARG A 185 -3.20 4.59 -26.20
C ARG A 185 -3.53 5.13 -24.77
N PRO A 186 -4.76 5.00 -24.23
CA PRO A 186 -5.08 5.42 -22.86
C PRO A 186 -4.19 4.75 -21.79
N GLY A 187 -3.77 3.50 -22.00
CA GLY A 187 -2.86 2.79 -21.10
C GLY A 187 -1.48 3.44 -21.00
N ASP A 188 -0.90 3.84 -22.13
CA ASP A 188 0.38 4.56 -22.15
C ASP A 188 0.23 5.96 -21.55
N PHE A 189 -0.89 6.65 -21.81
CA PHE A 189 -1.17 7.94 -21.20
C PHE A 189 -1.20 7.84 -19.67
N ALA A 190 -1.89 6.83 -19.12
CA ALA A 190 -1.93 6.60 -17.68
C ALA A 190 -0.52 6.34 -17.10
N GLN A 191 0.27 5.47 -17.75
CA GLN A 191 1.65 5.19 -17.31
C GLN A 191 2.56 6.43 -17.44
N ALA A 192 2.38 7.24 -18.48
CA ALA A 192 3.11 8.48 -18.70
C ALA A 192 2.80 9.52 -17.63
N MET A 193 1.54 9.66 -17.21
CA MET A 193 1.16 10.56 -16.11
C MET A 193 1.80 10.12 -14.79
N MET A 194 1.83 8.80 -14.52
CA MET A 194 2.49 8.24 -13.33
C MET A 194 4.00 8.47 -13.37
N ASP A 195 4.65 8.21 -14.51
CA ASP A 195 6.08 8.42 -14.69
C ASP A 195 6.45 9.90 -14.57
N LEU A 196 5.69 10.79 -15.21
CA LEU A 196 5.86 12.23 -15.11
C LEU A 196 5.81 12.68 -13.65
N GLY A 197 4.80 12.25 -12.89
CA GLY A 197 4.72 12.59 -11.47
C GLY A 197 5.85 11.98 -10.64
N ALA A 198 6.30 10.77 -10.97
CA ALA A 198 7.35 10.08 -10.23
C ALA A 198 8.74 10.69 -10.46
N THR A 199 9.05 11.22 -11.65
CA THR A 199 10.42 11.62 -12.03
C THR A 199 10.61 13.10 -12.30
N ILE A 200 9.60 13.81 -12.79
CA ILE A 200 9.71 15.23 -13.18
C ILE A 200 8.88 16.11 -12.26
N CYS A 201 7.58 15.86 -12.18
CA CYS A 201 6.64 16.62 -11.36
C CYS A 201 6.59 16.05 -9.93
N THR A 202 7.75 16.00 -9.28
CA THR A 202 7.95 15.41 -7.94
C THR A 202 7.32 16.27 -6.83
N PRO A 203 7.07 15.72 -5.62
CA PRO A 203 6.48 16.48 -4.51
C PRO A 203 7.25 17.74 -4.14
N LYS A 204 8.59 17.67 -4.17
CA LYS A 204 9.51 18.78 -3.90
C LYS A 204 10.48 18.91 -5.05
N ARG A 205 10.84 20.15 -5.39
CA ARG A 205 11.78 20.54 -6.45
C ARG A 205 11.45 19.89 -7.80
N PRO A 206 10.24 20.09 -8.35
CA PRO A 206 9.89 19.54 -9.67
C PRO A 206 10.80 20.12 -10.76
N VAL A 207 11.20 19.29 -11.72
CA VAL A 207 12.10 19.67 -12.82
C VAL A 207 11.30 20.26 -13.98
N CYS A 208 10.65 21.40 -13.74
CA CYS A 208 9.66 21.99 -14.65
C CYS A 208 10.21 22.25 -16.07
N SER A 209 11.49 22.58 -16.21
CA SER A 209 12.14 22.82 -17.52
C SER A 209 12.14 21.60 -18.45
N LEU A 210 12.03 20.38 -17.91
CA LEU A 210 11.97 19.13 -18.68
C LEU A 210 10.54 18.59 -18.82
N CYS A 211 9.55 19.28 -18.27
CA CYS A 211 8.16 18.82 -18.25
C CYS A 211 7.49 19.01 -19.63
N PRO A 212 6.85 17.97 -20.22
CA PRO A 212 6.11 18.10 -21.47
C PRO A 212 4.86 18.98 -21.38
N PHE A 213 4.48 19.40 -20.16
CA PHE A 213 3.41 20.37 -19.91
C PHE A 213 3.90 21.74 -19.47
N ASN A 214 5.20 22.04 -19.59
CA ASN A 214 5.77 23.31 -19.12
C ASN A 214 4.98 24.53 -19.61
N GLY A 215 4.76 24.66 -20.93
CA GLY A 215 4.04 25.77 -21.55
C GLY A 215 2.53 25.83 -21.26
N ALA A 216 1.98 24.77 -20.68
CA ALA A 216 0.55 24.64 -20.35
C ALA A 216 0.28 24.68 -18.83
N CYS A 217 1.32 24.62 -17.99
CA CYS A 217 1.16 24.45 -16.54
C CYS A 217 0.76 25.76 -15.86
N GLN A 218 -0.50 25.84 -15.43
CA GLN A 218 -1.03 27.04 -14.77
C GLN A 218 -0.32 27.34 -13.47
N ALA A 219 -0.03 26.32 -12.63
CA ALA A 219 0.71 26.56 -11.39
C ALA A 219 2.10 27.12 -11.65
N LEU A 220 2.81 26.66 -12.69
CA LEU A 220 4.14 27.20 -13.03
C LEU A 220 4.07 28.67 -13.48
N ALA A 221 3.02 29.04 -14.21
CA ALA A 221 2.86 30.40 -14.72
C ALA A 221 2.37 31.41 -13.68
N THR A 222 1.73 30.95 -12.60
CA THR A 222 1.00 31.84 -11.67
C THR A 222 1.37 31.67 -10.20
N HIS A 223 2.01 30.55 -9.81
CA HIS A 223 2.28 30.19 -8.42
C HIS A 223 3.61 29.41 -8.30
N ASP A 224 3.93 28.94 -7.09
CA ASP A 224 4.91 27.88 -6.90
C ASP A 224 4.23 26.51 -7.02
N PRO A 225 4.63 25.62 -7.96
CA PRO A 225 4.09 24.27 -8.07
C PRO A 225 4.15 23.44 -6.78
N GLU A 226 5.08 23.71 -5.86
CA GLU A 226 5.15 23.00 -4.57
C GLU A 226 3.97 23.31 -3.62
N GLN A 227 3.23 24.38 -3.88
CA GLN A 227 1.99 24.69 -3.14
C GLN A 227 0.83 23.75 -3.49
N PHE A 228 0.98 22.95 -4.55
CA PHE A 228 -0.02 22.00 -5.02
C PHE A 228 0.46 20.54 -4.89
N PRO A 229 -0.44 19.60 -4.54
CA PRO A 229 -1.87 19.82 -4.27
C PRO A 229 -2.10 20.51 -2.92
N VAL A 230 -3.12 21.35 -2.85
CA VAL A 230 -3.54 21.98 -1.60
C VAL A 230 -4.04 20.90 -0.65
N LYS A 231 -3.47 20.84 0.55
CA LYS A 231 -3.88 19.89 1.59
C LYS A 231 -4.87 20.58 2.50
N ALA A 232 -5.96 19.88 2.87
CA ALA A 232 -6.81 20.34 3.95
C ALA A 232 -5.98 20.55 5.23
N ALA A 233 -6.41 21.51 6.05
CA ALA A 233 -5.84 21.70 7.38
C ALA A 233 -5.87 20.35 8.13
N LYS A 234 -4.74 19.99 8.73
CA LYS A 234 -4.65 18.74 9.52
C LYS A 234 -5.63 18.84 10.67
N LYS A 235 -6.65 17.99 10.67
CA LYS A 235 -7.44 17.75 11.88
C LYS A 235 -6.52 17.15 12.95
N GLU A 236 -6.80 17.48 14.20
CA GLU A 236 -6.10 16.86 15.32
C GLU A 236 -6.28 15.34 15.25
N LYS A 237 -5.16 14.61 15.34
CA LYS A 237 -5.22 13.15 15.26
C LYS A 237 -5.79 12.64 16.58
N PRO A 238 -6.85 11.82 16.56
CA PRO A 238 -7.34 11.23 17.78
C PRO A 238 -6.22 10.40 18.43
N MET A 239 -6.03 10.60 19.73
CA MET A 239 -5.23 9.72 20.56
C MET A 239 -6.12 8.57 21.04
N ARG A 240 -5.56 7.37 21.02
CA ARG A 240 -6.15 6.14 21.55
C ARG A 240 -5.22 5.51 22.56
N GLN A 241 -5.79 4.77 23.48
CA GLN A 241 -5.04 4.06 24.51
C GLN A 241 -5.35 2.56 24.55
N GLY A 242 -4.46 1.81 25.18
CA GLY A 242 -4.62 0.39 25.46
C GLY A 242 -3.45 -0.18 26.26
N ALA A 243 -3.41 -1.49 26.44
CA ALA A 243 -2.31 -2.20 27.06
C ALA A 243 -1.82 -3.36 26.19
N ALA A 244 -0.55 -3.72 26.35
CA ALA A 244 0.09 -4.89 25.77
C ALA A 244 0.80 -5.69 26.87
N PHE A 245 0.63 -7.01 26.84
CA PHE A 245 1.03 -7.93 27.90
C PHE A 245 2.11 -8.90 27.40
N VAL A 246 3.34 -8.73 27.86
CA VAL A 246 4.51 -9.52 27.46
C VAL A 246 4.80 -10.59 28.52
N ALA A 247 4.33 -11.81 28.30
CA ALA A 247 4.64 -12.96 29.17
C ALA A 247 5.85 -13.73 28.64
N VAL A 248 6.75 -14.11 29.55
CA VAL A 248 7.93 -14.93 29.25
C VAL A 248 7.97 -16.12 30.22
N ASN A 249 8.20 -17.33 29.72
CA ASN A 249 8.38 -18.53 30.54
C ASN A 249 9.85 -18.71 30.97
N ASP A 250 10.15 -19.73 31.78
CA ASP A 250 11.51 -20.00 32.25
C ASP A 250 12.46 -20.49 31.15
N GLU A 251 11.92 -20.96 30.03
CA GLU A 251 12.67 -21.39 28.85
C GLU A 251 13.07 -20.22 27.93
N GLY A 252 12.65 -18.99 28.26
CA GLY A 252 12.98 -17.79 27.47
C GLY A 252 12.11 -17.62 26.22
N GLU A 253 10.92 -18.22 26.21
CA GLU A 253 9.92 -18.07 25.17
C GLU A 253 8.89 -17.01 25.55
N ILE A 254 8.34 -16.34 24.55
CA ILE A 254 7.30 -15.32 24.70
C ILE A 254 5.95 -15.86 24.23
N PHE A 255 4.90 -15.55 24.97
CA PHE A 255 3.53 -15.86 24.56
C PHE A 255 3.05 -14.89 23.47
N LEU A 256 2.65 -15.44 22.33
CA LEU A 256 2.13 -14.72 21.18
C LEU A 256 0.76 -15.27 20.81
N ARG A 257 -0.04 -14.45 20.13
CA ARG A 257 -1.29 -14.89 19.52
C ARG A 257 -1.48 -14.26 18.15
N ARG A 258 -2.47 -14.77 17.41
CA ARG A 258 -2.86 -14.22 16.12
C ARG A 258 -4.02 -13.26 16.33
N ARG A 259 -3.92 -12.04 15.80
CA ARG A 259 -5.07 -11.12 15.75
C ARG A 259 -6.15 -11.71 14.84
N ILE A 260 -7.41 -11.43 15.16
CA ILE A 260 -8.54 -11.73 14.27
C ILE A 260 -8.26 -11.22 12.84
N GLU A 261 -8.76 -11.92 11.83
CA GLU A 261 -8.40 -11.66 10.43
C GLU A 261 -8.87 -10.29 9.90
N SER A 262 -9.93 -9.73 10.50
CA SER A 262 -10.54 -8.48 10.10
C SER A 262 -10.03 -7.28 10.93
N GLY A 263 -10.15 -6.09 10.35
CA GLY A 263 -9.81 -4.85 11.05
C GLY A 263 -8.32 -4.54 11.13
N LEU A 264 -7.95 -3.72 12.12
CA LEU A 264 -6.61 -3.15 12.24
C LEU A 264 -5.57 -4.22 12.60
N LEU A 265 -4.55 -4.34 11.74
CA LEU A 265 -3.48 -5.36 11.84
C LEU A 265 -4.03 -6.80 11.79
N GLY A 266 -5.15 -7.02 11.09
CA GLY A 266 -5.84 -8.30 11.10
C GLY A 266 -5.00 -9.47 10.55
N GLY A 267 -5.00 -10.58 11.28
CA GLY A 267 -4.23 -11.79 10.98
C GLY A 267 -2.73 -11.69 11.30
N MET A 268 -2.25 -10.57 11.85
CA MET A 268 -0.84 -10.42 12.26
C MET A 268 -0.61 -11.01 13.65
N THR A 269 0.63 -11.42 13.91
CA THR A 269 1.07 -11.87 15.24
C THR A 269 1.12 -10.71 16.22
N GLU A 270 0.76 -10.95 17.47
CA GLU A 270 0.85 -9.98 18.55
C GLU A 270 1.18 -10.62 19.89
N VAL A 271 1.59 -9.78 20.85
CA VAL A 271 1.39 -10.08 22.27
C VAL A 271 -0.06 -9.73 22.64
N PRO A 272 -0.68 -10.37 23.65
CA PRO A 272 -2.03 -10.01 24.05
C PRO A 272 -2.18 -8.51 24.31
N THR A 273 -3.22 -7.92 23.73
CA THR A 273 -3.58 -6.52 23.95
C THR A 273 -5.05 -6.36 24.32
N THR A 274 -5.38 -5.19 24.86
CA THR A 274 -6.76 -4.78 25.10
C THR A 274 -7.41 -4.34 23.79
N GLY A 275 -8.75 -4.37 23.68
CA GLY A 275 -9.51 -4.25 22.42
C GLY A 275 -9.47 -2.90 21.70
N TRP A 276 -8.35 -2.17 21.74
CA TRP A 276 -8.16 -0.90 21.07
C TRP A 276 -8.30 -1.03 19.55
N THR A 277 -8.88 0.00 18.93
CA THR A 277 -9.01 0.15 17.48
C THR A 277 -8.74 1.60 17.08
N ALA A 278 -8.81 1.90 15.78
CA ALA A 278 -8.76 3.29 15.32
C ALA A 278 -9.92 4.16 15.86
N ARG A 279 -10.98 3.54 16.42
CA ARG A 279 -12.20 4.23 16.86
C ARG A 279 -12.41 4.18 18.37
N ILE A 280 -11.94 3.12 19.04
CA ILE A 280 -12.26 2.79 20.42
C ILE A 280 -10.97 2.59 21.21
N ASP A 281 -10.96 3.07 22.46
CA ASP A 281 -9.88 2.82 23.43
C ASP A 281 -9.96 1.41 24.00
N GLY A 282 -8.80 0.84 24.29
CA GLY A 282 -8.69 -0.35 25.13
C GLY A 282 -8.38 0.03 26.57
N GLU A 283 -8.62 -0.91 27.48
CA GLU A 283 -8.17 -0.81 28.87
C GLU A 283 -6.65 -0.71 28.97
N THR A 284 -6.14 -0.04 30.00
CA THR A 284 -4.69 0.20 30.17
C THR A 284 -4.11 -0.46 31.42
N GLY A 285 -4.97 -0.90 32.34
CA GLY A 285 -4.62 -1.46 33.64
C GLY A 285 -4.34 -2.97 33.60
N ILE A 286 -3.84 -3.46 34.74
CA ILE A 286 -3.54 -4.88 34.97
C ILE A 286 -4.78 -5.77 34.95
N GLU A 287 -5.97 -5.23 35.29
CA GLU A 287 -7.23 -5.98 35.31
C GLU A 287 -7.59 -6.58 33.94
N ALA A 288 -7.05 -6.01 32.87
CA ALA A 288 -7.23 -6.51 31.51
C ALA A 288 -6.19 -7.56 31.09
N ALA A 289 -5.42 -8.09 32.04
CA ALA A 289 -4.43 -9.12 31.79
C ALA A 289 -5.07 -10.38 31.18
N PRO A 290 -4.41 -11.03 30.21
CA PRO A 290 -4.98 -12.16 29.48
C PRO A 290 -5.15 -13.42 30.36
N PHE A 291 -4.42 -13.50 31.47
CA PHE A 291 -4.44 -14.61 32.42
C PHE A 291 -3.76 -14.22 33.74
N PRO A 292 -4.01 -14.96 34.84
CA PRO A 292 -3.35 -14.74 36.12
C PRO A 292 -1.83 -14.96 36.04
N ALA A 293 -1.05 -13.93 36.37
CA ALA A 293 0.40 -13.98 36.54
C ALA A 293 0.87 -12.75 37.35
N ASP A 294 2.14 -12.72 37.77
CA ASP A 294 2.77 -11.56 38.41
C ASP A 294 3.14 -10.48 37.36
N TRP A 295 2.13 -9.74 36.90
CA TRP A 295 2.30 -8.70 35.90
C TRP A 295 2.87 -7.42 36.52
N GLN A 296 4.03 -7.00 36.03
CA GLN A 296 4.71 -5.79 36.46
C GLN A 296 4.68 -4.71 35.37
N PRO A 297 4.54 -3.42 35.72
CA PRO A 297 4.56 -2.34 34.74
C PRO A 297 5.94 -2.25 34.10
N ALA A 298 5.98 -2.16 32.77
CA ALA A 298 7.19 -2.15 31.96
C ALA A 298 7.32 -0.87 31.09
N GLY A 299 6.53 0.16 31.38
CA GLY A 299 6.59 1.46 30.70
C GLY A 299 5.47 1.67 29.68
N MET A 300 5.68 2.58 28.73
CA MET A 300 4.68 2.96 27.72
C MET A 300 5.33 3.13 26.35
N VAL A 301 4.57 2.78 25.30
CA VAL A 301 4.97 2.98 23.90
C VAL A 301 3.95 3.86 23.19
N THR A 302 4.42 4.84 22.43
CA THR A 302 3.61 5.59 21.47
C THR A 302 3.86 5.11 20.04
N HIS A 303 2.77 4.81 19.32
CA HIS A 303 2.80 4.43 17.92
C HIS A 303 1.81 5.26 17.09
N VAL A 304 2.28 5.85 16.00
CA VAL A 304 1.45 6.71 15.15
C VAL A 304 1.02 5.93 13.91
N PHE A 305 -0.29 5.70 13.78
CA PHE A 305 -0.91 5.27 12.54
C PHE A 305 -1.24 6.49 11.66
N THR A 306 -1.59 6.25 10.40
CA THR A 306 -2.01 7.30 9.47
C THR A 306 -3.18 8.13 10.05
N HIS A 307 -4.13 7.47 10.71
CA HIS A 307 -5.40 8.06 11.14
C HIS A 307 -5.52 8.36 12.63
N PHE A 308 -4.63 7.84 13.48
CA PHE A 308 -4.68 8.04 14.94
C PHE A 308 -3.30 7.78 15.59
N GLU A 309 -3.11 8.27 16.81
CA GLU A 309 -1.98 7.90 17.68
C GLU A 309 -2.45 6.85 18.69
N LEU A 310 -1.66 5.81 18.93
CA LEU A 310 -1.90 4.82 19.97
C LEU A 310 -0.85 4.94 21.06
N ARG A 311 -1.27 5.00 22.32
CA ARG A 311 -0.41 4.84 23.50
C ARG A 311 -0.71 3.51 24.18
N LEU A 312 0.31 2.68 24.33
CA LEU A 312 0.21 1.36 24.95
C LEU A 312 0.94 1.35 26.28
N SER A 313 0.21 1.09 27.37
CA SER A 313 0.80 0.64 28.63
C SER A 313 1.38 -0.75 28.44
N ILE A 314 2.62 -0.97 28.85
CA ILE A 314 3.30 -2.25 28.68
C ILE A 314 3.37 -2.95 30.03
N TRP A 315 2.92 -4.19 30.08
CA TRP A 315 2.99 -5.07 31.23
C TRP A 315 3.89 -6.26 30.91
N ARG A 316 4.64 -6.73 31.89
CA ARG A 316 5.53 -7.89 31.74
C ARG A 316 5.33 -8.88 32.88
N ALA A 317 5.22 -10.16 32.55
CA ALA A 317 5.32 -11.26 33.49
C ALA A 317 6.50 -12.17 33.10
N LYS A 318 7.17 -12.73 34.11
CA LYS A 318 8.26 -13.71 33.95
C LYS A 318 7.86 -15.02 34.62
N SER A 319 8.54 -16.11 34.27
CA SER A 319 8.32 -17.44 34.88
C SER A 319 6.86 -17.87 34.79
N VAL A 320 6.20 -17.50 33.69
CA VAL A 320 4.81 -17.87 33.43
C VAL A 320 4.78 -19.34 33.01
N SER A 321 3.94 -20.14 33.67
CA SER A 321 3.74 -21.53 33.27
C SER A 321 3.05 -21.61 31.92
N GLN A 322 3.52 -22.52 31.06
CA GLN A 322 2.81 -22.84 29.83
C GLN A 322 1.49 -23.54 30.20
N ASN A 323 0.37 -22.84 30.15
CA ASN A 323 -0.96 -23.44 30.25
C ASN A 323 -1.47 -23.75 28.83
N GLU A 324 -2.02 -24.94 28.62
CA GLU A 324 -2.47 -25.45 27.31
C GLU A 324 -3.71 -24.73 26.73
N ASN A 325 -4.41 -23.90 27.52
CA ASN A 325 -5.73 -23.34 27.19
C ASN A 325 -5.73 -21.86 26.77
N HIS A 326 -4.57 -21.27 26.42
CA HIS A 326 -4.53 -19.89 25.91
C HIS A 326 -4.58 -19.88 24.39
N ASP A 327 -5.44 -19.02 23.81
CA ASP A 327 -5.54 -18.78 22.36
C ASP A 327 -4.26 -18.11 21.84
N GLY A 328 -3.21 -18.91 21.60
CA GLY A 328 -1.87 -18.46 21.25
C GLY A 328 -0.83 -19.58 21.27
N TRP A 329 0.44 -19.21 21.16
CA TRP A 329 1.59 -20.12 21.18
C TRP A 329 2.79 -19.46 21.87
N TRP A 330 3.71 -20.29 22.35
CA TRP A 330 5.01 -19.85 22.86
C TRP A 330 6.04 -19.88 21.72
N ALA A 331 6.87 -18.84 21.63
CA ALA A 331 7.94 -18.76 20.65
C ALA A 331 9.24 -18.30 21.31
N PRO A 332 10.41 -18.87 20.98
CA PRO A 332 11.68 -18.39 21.48
C PRO A 332 11.86 -16.90 21.20
N VAL A 333 12.30 -16.11 22.19
CA VAL A 333 12.56 -14.67 22.00
C VAL A 333 13.63 -14.42 20.92
N THR A 334 14.53 -15.39 20.71
CA THR A 334 15.54 -15.36 19.65
C THR A 334 14.97 -15.52 18.24
N ASN A 335 13.72 -16.00 18.11
CA ASN A 335 13.06 -16.27 16.84
C ASN A 335 11.94 -15.27 16.50
N LEU A 336 11.96 -14.08 17.09
CA LEU A 336 10.91 -13.07 16.86
C LEU A 336 10.97 -12.40 15.49
N GLU A 337 12.09 -12.51 14.77
CA GLU A 337 12.24 -11.95 13.42
C GLU A 337 11.39 -12.70 12.39
N ASP A 338 11.20 -14.01 12.61
CA ASP A 338 10.40 -14.88 11.75
C ASP A 338 8.90 -14.78 12.04
N GLN A 339 8.53 -14.10 13.14
CA GLN A 339 7.14 -13.84 13.48
C GLN A 339 6.60 -12.65 12.69
N ALA A 340 5.35 -12.73 12.23
CA ALA A 340 4.67 -11.67 11.48
C ALA A 340 4.23 -10.48 12.38
N LEU A 341 5.12 -10.02 13.26
CA LEU A 341 4.89 -8.94 14.22
C LEU A 341 4.88 -7.57 13.53
N PRO A 342 3.82 -6.75 13.68
CA PRO A 342 3.84 -5.38 13.21
C PRO A 342 4.75 -4.51 14.09
N THR A 343 5.20 -3.38 13.53
CA THR A 343 6.12 -2.45 14.21
C THR A 343 5.65 -2.02 15.60
N VAL A 344 4.34 -1.87 15.83
CA VAL A 344 3.80 -1.54 17.16
C VAL A 344 4.08 -2.64 18.19
N MET A 345 3.96 -3.91 17.81
CA MET A 345 4.23 -5.05 18.71
C MET A 345 5.72 -5.25 18.92
N LYS A 346 6.54 -5.04 17.89
CA LYS A 346 8.01 -5.01 18.05
C LYS A 346 8.44 -3.96 19.07
N LYS A 347 7.84 -2.76 19.04
CA LYS A 347 8.11 -1.71 20.05
C LYS A 347 7.64 -2.14 21.45
N ALA A 348 6.45 -2.72 21.60
CA ALA A 348 5.94 -3.19 22.88
C ALA A 348 6.85 -4.28 23.49
N ILE A 349 7.27 -5.26 22.70
CA ILE A 349 8.18 -6.31 23.14
C ILE A 349 9.56 -5.73 23.49
N ALA A 350 10.11 -4.83 22.67
CA ALA A 350 11.39 -4.18 22.97
C ALA A 350 11.33 -3.34 24.24
N GLN A 351 10.17 -2.74 24.55
CA GLN A 351 9.98 -1.98 25.79
C GLN A 351 10.01 -2.90 27.03
N ALA A 352 9.38 -4.08 26.96
CA ALA A 352 9.41 -5.06 28.05
C ALA A 352 10.72 -5.86 28.13
N ILE A 353 11.36 -6.10 26.98
CA ILE A 353 12.56 -6.92 26.80
C ILE A 353 13.54 -6.13 25.89
N PRO A 354 14.38 -5.24 26.47
CA PRO A 354 15.22 -4.30 25.71
C PRO A 354 16.09 -4.91 24.60
N ASN A 355 16.51 -6.17 24.74
CA ASN A 355 17.39 -6.85 23.79
C ASN A 355 16.68 -7.82 22.83
N ALA A 356 15.34 -7.86 22.82
CA ALA A 356 14.58 -8.81 21.99
C ALA A 356 14.82 -8.66 20.46
N PHE A 357 15.29 -7.49 20.00
CA PHE A 357 15.59 -7.22 18.59
C PHE A 357 16.99 -6.61 18.40
N ALA A 358 17.96 -6.94 19.26
CA ALA A 358 19.27 -6.27 19.32
C ALA A 358 20.08 -6.29 18.00
N LYS A 359 19.78 -7.18 17.04
CA LYS A 359 20.34 -7.12 15.67
C LYS A 359 19.97 -5.86 14.89
N MET A 360 18.98 -5.04 15.32
CA MET A 360 18.58 -3.81 14.63
C MET A 360 19.42 -2.55 14.93
N ARG A 361 20.37 -2.57 15.88
CA ARG A 361 21.19 -1.37 16.20
C ARG A 361 22.49 -1.25 15.40
N LEU A 362 22.80 -2.24 14.56
CA LEU A 362 23.97 -2.26 13.68
C LEU A 362 23.50 -2.59 12.26
N GLY A 363 23.03 -1.57 11.53
CA GLY A 363 22.57 -1.69 10.14
C GLY A 363 22.26 -0.33 9.55
#